data_AF-A0A5S9MAR7-F1
#
_entry.id   AF-A0A5S9MAR7-F1
#
_cell.length_a   1.000
_cell.length_b   1.000
_cell.length_c   1.000
_cell.angle_alpha   90.00
_cell.angle_beta   90.00
_cell.angle_gamma   90.00
#
_symmetry.space_group_name_H-M   'P 1'
#
loop_
_entity.id
_entity.type
_entity.pdbx_description
1 polymer ?
#
loop_
_entity_poly.entity_id
_entity_poly.type
_entity_poly.pdbx_seq_one_letter_code
_entity_poly.pdbx_strand_id
1 'polypeptide(L)'
;MPVMSYIDAITLAMKEEMERDPKVFVLGEDVGKKKSGVFKATAGLYEQFGEARVMDTPLAESAIAGVGIGAAMYGMRPIAEMQFADFIMPAINQIISEAAKIRYRSNND
;
A
#
# COMPACT_ATOMS: atom_id res chain seq x y z
N MET A 1 19.58 19.16 3.95
CA MET A 1 18.95 17.89 3.57
C MET A 1 19.88 17.16 2.62
N PRO A 2 20.07 15.84 2.76
CA PRO A 2 20.84 15.07 1.79
C PRO A 2 20.17 15.13 0.40
N VAL A 3 20.98 15.11 -0.65
CA VAL A 3 20.47 14.95 -2.02
C VAL A 3 20.12 13.47 -2.20
N MET A 4 18.87 13.17 -2.58
CA MET A 4 18.37 11.81 -2.77
C MET A 4 17.51 11.73 -4.03
N SER A 5 17.33 10.51 -4.57
CA SER A 5 16.42 10.31 -5.69
C SER A 5 14.95 10.39 -5.24
N TYR A 6 14.02 10.56 -6.19
CA TYR A 6 12.60 10.57 -5.90
C TYR A 6 12.11 9.25 -5.28
N ILE A 7 12.64 8.12 -5.76
CA ILE A 7 12.32 6.79 -5.24
C ILE A 7 12.83 6.65 -3.81
N ASP A 8 14.06 7.08 -3.52
CA ASP A 8 14.61 7.02 -2.15
C ASP A 8 13.78 7.86 -1.17
N ALA A 9 13.25 9.01 -1.63
CA ALA A 9 12.37 9.85 -0.82
C ALA A 9 11.03 9.15 -0.50
N ILE A 10 10.45 8.42 -1.46
CA ILE A 10 9.24 7.61 -1.25
C ILE A 10 9.52 6.49 -0.25
N THR A 11 10.62 5.75 -0.43
CA THR A 11 11.03 4.68 0.48
C THR A 11 11.23 5.21 1.89
N LEU A 12 11.91 6.36 2.03
CA LEU A 12 12.15 7.00 3.33
C LEU A 12 10.84 7.40 4.01
N ALA A 13 9.91 8.01 3.29
CA ALA A 13 8.61 8.40 3.83
C ALA A 13 7.81 7.18 4.32
N MET A 14 7.76 6.10 3.54
CA MET A 14 7.11 4.86 3.97
C MET A 14 7.78 4.27 5.21
N LYS A 15 9.12 4.24 5.24
CA LYS A 15 9.87 3.74 6.39
C LYS A 15 9.56 4.54 7.67
N GLU A 16 9.63 5.86 7.61
CA GLU A 16 9.38 6.73 8.77
C GLU A 16 7.96 6.53 9.34
N GLU A 17 6.95 6.44 8.47
CA GLU A 17 5.56 6.22 8.90
C GLU A 17 5.34 4.79 9.43
N MET A 18 6.01 3.79 8.86
CA MET A 18 5.95 2.41 9.35
C MET A 18 6.66 2.23 10.70
N GLU A 19 7.72 3.00 10.98
CA GLU A 19 8.38 3.06 12.31
C GLU A 19 7.49 3.78 13.33
N ARG A 20 6.86 4.88 12.92
CA ARG A 20 6.00 5.70 13.78
C ARG A 20 4.72 4.98 14.20
N ASP A 21 4.10 4.23 13.30
CA ASP A 21 2.80 3.61 13.55
C ASP A 21 2.79 2.11 13.14
N PRO A 22 2.61 1.19 14.11
CA PRO A 22 2.56 -0.25 13.82
C PRO A 22 1.36 -0.66 12.95
N LYS A 23 0.38 0.22 12.75
CA LYS A 23 -0.80 -0.02 11.90
C LYS A 23 -0.55 0.25 10.42
N VAL A 24 0.56 0.91 10.06
CA VAL A 24 0.88 1.24 8.67
C VAL A 24 1.51 0.04 7.98
N PHE A 25 0.98 -0.46 6.88
CA PHE A 25 1.62 -1.60 6.19
C PHE A 25 1.52 -1.45 4.68
N VAL A 26 2.42 -2.09 3.96
CA VAL A 26 2.46 -2.05 2.50
C VAL A 26 1.93 -3.36 1.94
N LEU A 27 1.10 -3.27 0.91
CA LEU A 27 0.62 -4.42 0.14
C LEU A 27 0.61 -4.08 -1.35
N GLY A 28 0.94 -5.07 -2.18
CA GLY A 28 0.90 -4.92 -3.63
C GLY A 28 1.66 -6.04 -4.33
N GLU A 29 1.73 -5.96 -5.64
CA GLU A 29 2.46 -6.93 -6.45
C GLU A 29 3.97 -6.68 -6.35
N ASP A 30 4.72 -7.72 -6.00
CA ASP A 30 6.19 -7.70 -5.95
C ASP A 30 6.79 -6.71 -4.92
N VAL A 31 6.00 -6.13 -4.01
CA VAL A 31 6.45 -5.16 -2.99
C VAL A 31 7.26 -5.79 -1.86
N GLY A 32 7.16 -7.11 -1.68
CA GLY A 32 7.77 -7.87 -0.60
C GLY A 32 9.19 -8.35 -0.90
N LYS A 33 9.55 -9.49 -0.28
CA LYS A 33 10.92 -10.02 -0.20
C LYS A 33 11.60 -10.23 -1.55
N LYS A 34 10.85 -10.59 -2.59
CA LYS A 34 11.44 -11.09 -3.83
C LYS A 34 11.97 -9.98 -4.74
N LYS A 35 11.32 -8.83 -4.76
CA LYS A 35 11.68 -7.74 -5.70
C LYS A 35 11.73 -6.35 -5.05
N SER A 36 11.10 -6.16 -3.88
CA SER A 36 11.00 -4.86 -3.21
C SER A 36 10.43 -3.74 -4.11
N GLY A 37 9.44 -4.10 -4.92
CA GLY A 37 8.83 -3.27 -5.95
C GLY A 37 9.67 -3.26 -7.23
N VAL A 38 9.01 -3.23 -8.39
CA VAL A 38 9.69 -3.19 -9.70
C VAL A 38 10.60 -1.97 -9.84
N PHE A 39 10.25 -0.87 -9.19
CA PHE A 39 11.02 0.37 -9.13
C PHE A 39 11.88 0.51 -7.87
N LYS A 40 11.94 -0.51 -6.98
CA LYS A 40 12.65 -0.46 -5.69
C LYS A 40 12.10 0.55 -4.67
N ALA A 41 10.84 0.96 -4.80
CA ALA A 41 10.20 1.89 -3.87
C ALA A 41 10.01 1.30 -2.46
N THR A 42 10.01 -0.03 -2.30
CA THR A 42 9.84 -0.70 -1.01
C THR A 42 11.12 -1.42 -0.55
N ALA A 43 12.26 -1.06 -1.13
CA ALA A 43 13.57 -1.65 -0.80
C ALA A 43 13.90 -1.54 0.69
N GLY A 44 14.29 -2.68 1.30
CA GLY A 44 14.69 -2.76 2.70
C GLY A 44 13.53 -2.81 3.70
N LEU A 45 12.29 -2.53 3.29
CA LEU A 45 11.15 -2.50 4.20
C LEU A 45 10.79 -3.92 4.67
N TYR A 46 10.86 -4.92 3.79
CA TYR A 46 10.56 -6.31 4.18
C TYR A 46 11.55 -6.83 5.21
N GLU A 47 12.85 -6.56 5.03
CA GLU A 47 13.90 -6.97 5.97
C GLU A 47 13.72 -6.31 7.34
N GLN A 48 13.24 -5.07 7.36
CA GLN A 48 13.05 -4.31 8.59
C GLN A 48 11.75 -4.66 9.33
N PHE A 49 10.62 -4.78 8.64
CA PHE A 49 9.29 -4.91 9.26
C PHE A 49 8.66 -6.30 9.14
N GLY A 50 9.21 -7.16 8.28
CA GLY A 50 8.74 -8.51 8.04
C GLY A 50 7.46 -8.62 7.20
N GLU A 51 7.08 -9.87 6.95
CA GLU A 51 5.98 -10.24 6.05
C GLU A 51 4.62 -9.68 6.48
N ALA A 52 4.37 -9.55 7.79
CA ALA A 52 3.10 -9.01 8.30
C ALA A 52 2.90 -7.52 7.97
N ARG A 53 3.95 -6.80 7.56
CA ARG A 53 3.94 -5.35 7.33
C ARG A 53 4.31 -4.97 5.89
N VAL A 54 4.88 -5.90 5.12
CA VAL A 54 5.19 -5.75 3.69
C VAL A 54 4.79 -7.04 2.98
N MET A 55 3.62 -7.01 2.33
CA MET A 55 2.93 -8.19 1.83
C MET A 55 2.87 -8.22 0.30
N ASP A 56 3.42 -9.28 -0.30
CA ASP A 56 3.17 -9.60 -1.71
C ASP A 56 1.72 -10.08 -1.88
N THR A 57 1.00 -9.48 -2.83
CA THR A 57 -0.37 -9.87 -3.16
C THR A 57 -0.44 -10.70 -4.45
N PRO A 58 -1.53 -11.45 -4.68
CA PRO A 58 -1.87 -11.95 -6.01
C PRO A 58 -1.99 -10.80 -7.02
N LEU A 59 -1.82 -11.14 -8.31
CA LEU A 59 -2.02 -10.22 -9.43
C LEU A 59 -3.52 -9.97 -9.64
N ALA A 60 -4.08 -9.09 -8.82
CA ALA A 60 -5.49 -8.75 -8.77
C ALA A 60 -5.68 -7.40 -8.08
N GLU A 61 -5.74 -6.32 -8.86
CA GLU A 61 -5.79 -4.95 -8.36
C GLU A 61 -7.06 -4.67 -7.57
N SER A 62 -8.17 -5.32 -7.94
CA SER A 62 -9.42 -5.27 -7.16
C SER A 62 -9.27 -5.90 -5.77
N ALA A 63 -8.44 -6.95 -5.62
CA ALA A 63 -8.14 -7.55 -4.33
C ALA A 63 -7.22 -6.63 -3.50
N ILE A 64 -6.19 -6.05 -4.12
CA ILE A 64 -5.30 -5.07 -3.48
C ILE A 64 -6.11 -3.92 -2.90
N ALA A 65 -6.95 -3.29 -3.73
CA ALA A 65 -7.80 -2.19 -3.30
C ALA A 65 -8.83 -2.63 -2.24
N GLY A 66 -9.53 -3.74 -2.47
CA GLY A 66 -10.57 -4.23 -1.55
C GLY A 66 -10.03 -4.60 -0.16
N VAL A 67 -8.89 -5.31 -0.10
CA VAL A 67 -8.22 -5.64 1.16
C VAL A 67 -7.72 -4.37 1.85
N GLY A 68 -7.15 -3.43 1.11
CA GLY A 68 -6.75 -2.13 1.65
C GLY A 68 -7.93 -1.37 2.27
N ILE A 69 -9.07 -1.31 1.58
CA ILE A 69 -10.28 -0.65 2.10
C ILE A 69 -10.76 -1.33 3.37
N GLY A 70 -10.89 -2.66 3.37
CA GLY A 70 -11.35 -3.43 4.54
C GLY A 70 -10.41 -3.27 5.75
N ALA A 71 -9.09 -3.33 5.53
CA ALA A 71 -8.10 -3.11 6.58
C ALA A 71 -8.16 -1.67 7.12
N ALA A 72 -8.34 -0.67 6.26
CA ALA A 72 -8.52 0.71 6.67
C ALA A 72 -9.78 0.89 7.52
N MET A 73 -10.89 0.25 7.16
CA MET A 73 -12.13 0.25 7.95
C MET A 73 -11.95 -0.41 9.33
N TYR A 74 -11.11 -1.45 9.43
CA TYR A 74 -10.74 -2.05 10.73
C TYR A 74 -9.86 -1.14 11.59
N GLY A 75 -9.32 -0.05 11.02
CA GLY A 75 -8.46 0.91 11.71
C GLY A 75 -6.97 0.72 11.44
N MET A 76 -6.60 -0.10 10.45
CA MET A 76 -5.23 -0.17 9.93
C MET A 76 -4.95 0.98 8.95
N ARG A 77 -3.69 1.14 8.51
CA ARG A 77 -3.27 2.20 7.58
C ARG A 77 -2.52 1.60 6.38
N PRO A 78 -3.24 0.97 5.44
CA PRO A 78 -2.61 0.33 4.29
C PRO A 78 -2.06 1.35 3.28
N ILE A 79 -0.88 1.05 2.76
CA ILE A 79 -0.27 1.67 1.58
C ILE A 79 -0.36 0.62 0.46
N ALA A 80 -1.37 0.76 -0.39
CA ALA A 80 -1.63 -0.15 -1.49
C ALA A 80 -0.87 0.31 -2.76
N GLU A 81 0.04 -0.51 -3.26
CA GLU A 81 0.76 -0.25 -4.52
C GLU A 81 0.01 -0.87 -5.71
N MET A 82 -0.19 -0.06 -6.75
CA MET A 82 -0.54 -0.54 -8.09
C MET A 82 0.71 -0.41 -8.95
N GLN A 83 1.16 -1.50 -9.55
CA GLN A 83 2.49 -1.57 -10.17
C GLN A 83 2.69 -0.50 -11.26
N PHE A 84 1.64 -0.23 -12.05
CA PHE A 84 1.56 0.87 -13.00
C PHE A 84 0.18 1.51 -12.94
N ALA A 85 0.10 2.81 -13.23
CA ALA A 85 -1.17 3.52 -13.29
C ALA A 85 -2.11 2.96 -14.36
N ASP A 86 -1.56 2.42 -15.46
CA ASP A 86 -2.29 1.77 -16.55
C ASP A 86 -3.13 0.56 -16.07
N PHE A 87 -2.68 -0.11 -15.02
CA PHE A 87 -3.35 -1.28 -14.44
C PHE A 87 -4.33 -0.93 -13.32
N ILE A 88 -4.69 0.35 -13.14
CA ILE A 88 -5.70 0.74 -12.14
C ILE A 88 -7.12 0.27 -12.50
N MET A 89 -7.39 0.01 -13.78
CA MET A 89 -8.73 -0.25 -14.30
C MET A 89 -9.47 -1.40 -13.59
N PRO A 90 -8.86 -2.56 -13.27
CA PRO A 90 -9.53 -3.63 -12.54
C PRO A 90 -9.93 -3.24 -11.10
N ALA A 91 -9.25 -2.27 -10.48
CA ALA A 91 -9.57 -1.77 -9.14
C ALA A 91 -10.63 -0.65 -9.12
N ILE A 92 -11.03 -0.10 -10.27
CA ILE A 92 -11.86 1.12 -10.31
C ILE A 92 -13.17 0.98 -9.56
N ASN A 93 -13.85 -0.18 -9.64
CA ASN A 93 -15.09 -0.36 -8.88
C ASN A 93 -14.85 -0.28 -7.36
N GLN A 94 -13.77 -0.87 -6.85
CA GLN A 94 -13.39 -0.76 -5.44
C GLN A 94 -13.10 0.69 -5.05
N ILE A 95 -12.41 1.44 -5.90
CA ILE A 95 -12.03 2.83 -5.62
C ILE A 95 -13.25 3.75 -5.62
N ILE A 96 -14.06 3.71 -6.69
CA ILE A 96 -15.16 4.66 -6.91
C ILE A 96 -16.41 4.29 -6.12
N SER A 97 -16.76 3.00 -6.06
CA SER A 97 -18.00 2.55 -5.43
C SER A 97 -17.85 2.32 -3.94
N GLU A 98 -16.68 1.82 -3.49
CA GLU A 98 -16.45 1.47 -2.10
C GLU A 98 -15.61 2.53 -1.37
N ALA A 99 -14.32 2.68 -1.71
CA ALA A 99 -13.39 3.55 -0.98
C ALA A 99 -13.87 5.00 -0.90
N ALA A 100 -14.26 5.58 -2.03
CA ALA A 100 -14.67 6.99 -2.10
C ALA A 100 -15.96 7.30 -1.34
N LYS A 101 -16.82 6.29 -1.12
CA LYS A 101 -18.19 6.49 -0.61
C LYS A 101 -18.42 5.90 0.78
N ILE A 102 -17.51 5.05 1.28
CA ILE A 102 -17.71 4.31 2.54
C ILE A 102 -18.08 5.24 3.70
N ARG A 103 -17.32 6.33 3.89
CA ARG A 103 -17.56 7.31 4.95
C ARG A 103 -18.94 7.97 4.84
N TYR A 104 -19.37 8.27 3.61
CA TYR A 104 -20.67 8.91 3.38
C TYR A 104 -21.83 7.92 3.58
N ARG A 105 -21.70 6.70 3.03
CA ARG A 105 -22.77 5.69 3.09
C ARG A 105 -22.95 5.09 4.50
N SER A 106 -21.89 5.08 5.32
CA SER A 106 -21.96 4.63 6.71
C SER A 106 -22.21 5.76 7.71
N ASN A 107 -22.37 7.02 7.26
CA ASN A 107 -22.44 8.18 8.15
C ASN A 107 -21.22 8.32 9.10
N ASN A 108 -20.06 7.82 8.66
CA ASN A 108 -18.83 7.75 9.47
C ASN A 108 -19.00 6.92 10.76
N ASP A 109 -19.98 6.02 10.78
CA ASP A 109 -20.08 4.90 11.72
C ASP A 109 -19.16 3.74 11.27
#